data_AF-A0A1W1I035-F1
#
_entry.id   AF-A0A1W1I035-F1
#
_cell.length_a   1.000
_cell.length_b   1.000
_cell.length_c   1.000
_cell.angle_alpha   90.00
_cell.angle_beta   90.00
_cell.angle_gamma   90.00
#
_symmetry.space_group_name_H-M   'P 1'
#
loop_
_entity.id
_entity.type
_entity.pdbx_description
1 polymer ?
#
loop_
_entity_poly.entity_id
_entity_poly.type
_entity_poly.pdbx_seq_one_letter_code
_entity_poly.pdbx_strand_id
1 'polypeptide(L)'
;MRDRPLVRRTLMMLLTVGLVTLSGCKPDDSPLRADNDQLKKQLARQESLVSSLQDGNKVMQQQIDLLNQELRDAKKAADSAKSEARAAADQLDTQLIQARKLTADIKRTAVEQAAQSIHVDTKGSQMDDTPHPLSTVAKTVEDALGRNGYQVKVSVRTEQKAVYVTERKVSNPVSLEVAGFRNQYVVSLQAQPTNLTRLTVKADFEKLAQGGRILSVSADETAEIERRLIGEISKALAAPSKT
;
A
#
# COMPACT_ATOMS: atom_id res chain seq x y z
N MET A 1 52.79 113.71 87.25
CA MET A 1 51.71 113.61 86.24
C MET A 1 51.85 112.27 85.55
N ARG A 2 51.25 111.22 86.12
CA ARG A 2 49.97 110.56 85.76
C ARG A 2 50.06 109.62 84.55
N ASP A 3 50.18 108.34 84.91
CA ASP A 3 49.50 107.15 84.37
C ASP A 3 49.39 106.91 82.86
N ARG A 4 49.86 105.72 82.43
CA ARG A 4 49.03 104.69 81.73
C ARG A 4 49.86 103.44 81.33
N PRO A 5 50.14 102.51 82.27
CA PRO A 5 50.59 101.16 81.91
C PRO A 5 49.43 100.19 81.56
N LEU A 6 48.16 100.64 81.67
CA LEU A 6 46.98 99.79 81.53
C LEU A 6 46.61 99.46 80.07
N VAL A 7 46.90 100.36 79.11
CA VAL A 7 46.43 100.26 77.71
C VAL A 7 47.23 99.23 76.90
N ARG A 8 48.53 99.05 77.19
CA ARG A 8 49.41 98.14 76.45
C ARG A 8 49.21 96.67 76.85
N ARG A 9 48.79 96.41 78.10
CA ARG A 9 48.43 95.07 78.60
C ARG A 9 47.05 94.62 78.15
N THR A 10 46.08 95.54 78.01
CA THR A 10 44.75 95.22 77.46
C THR A 10 44.80 94.96 75.96
N LEU A 11 45.60 95.71 75.20
CA LEU A 11 45.77 95.49 73.76
C LEU A 11 46.42 94.13 73.44
N MET A 12 47.39 93.69 74.26
CA MET A 12 48.06 92.41 74.06
C MET A 12 47.18 91.21 74.46
N MET A 13 46.34 91.35 75.50
CA MET A 13 45.32 90.33 75.83
C MET A 13 44.21 90.25 74.77
N LEU A 14 43.79 91.38 74.20
CA LEU A 14 42.80 91.41 73.11
C LEU A 14 43.33 90.76 71.82
N LEU A 15 44.63 90.92 71.53
CA LEU A 15 45.25 90.27 70.37
C LEU A 15 45.40 88.75 70.54
N THR A 16 45.71 88.27 71.75
CA THR A 16 45.81 86.82 72.04
C THR A 16 44.44 86.13 72.14
N VAL A 17 43.39 86.83 72.58
CA VAL A 17 42.02 86.29 72.59
C VAL A 17 41.42 86.31 71.18
N GLY A 18 41.80 87.25 70.32
CA GLY A 18 41.40 87.28 68.90
C GLY A 18 42.04 86.19 68.03
N LEU A 19 43.21 85.66 68.40
CA LEU A 19 43.87 84.60 67.63
C LEU A 19 43.36 83.18 67.95
N VAL A 20 42.78 82.97 69.14
CA VAL A 20 42.25 81.66 69.58
C VAL A 20 40.84 81.39 69.05
N THR A 21 40.10 82.42 68.62
CA THR A 21 38.75 82.26 68.05
C THR A 21 38.72 81.92 66.56
N LEU A 22 39.87 81.91 65.86
CA LEU A 22 39.98 81.58 64.44
C LEU A 22 40.44 80.14 64.16
N SER A 23 40.68 79.33 65.20
CA SER A 23 41.07 77.91 65.06
C SER A 23 39.87 76.95 65.05
N GLY A 24 38.65 77.47 64.95
CA GLY A 24 37.39 76.72 65.09
C GLY A 24 36.59 76.49 63.81
N CYS A 25 37.13 76.77 62.62
CA CYS A 25 36.48 76.39 61.36
C CYS A 25 36.49 74.87 61.21
N LYS A 26 35.45 74.22 61.73
CA LYS A 26 35.05 72.89 61.26
C LYS A 26 34.79 72.98 59.75
N PRO A 27 35.16 71.97 58.95
CA PRO A 27 34.81 71.95 57.55
C PRO A 27 33.29 72.11 57.44
N ASP A 28 32.87 73.05 56.62
CA ASP A 28 31.49 73.45 56.38
C ASP A 28 30.56 72.21 56.21
N ASP A 29 29.81 71.87 57.26
CA ASP A 29 28.70 70.91 57.25
C ASP A 29 27.44 71.64 56.79
N SER A 30 27.48 72.18 55.58
CA SER A 30 26.32 72.81 54.96
C SER A 30 25.30 71.73 54.59
N PRO A 31 24.00 71.90 54.90
CA PRO A 31 22.95 70.96 54.50
C PRO A 31 22.91 70.72 52.97
N LEU A 32 23.38 71.70 52.19
CA LEU A 32 23.54 71.58 50.74
C LEU A 32 24.57 70.51 50.32
N ARG A 33 25.58 70.24 51.16
CA ARG A 33 26.60 69.20 50.91
C ARG A 33 26.02 67.80 51.10
N ALA A 34 25.21 67.61 52.14
CA ALA A 34 24.50 66.36 52.38
C ALA A 34 23.50 66.06 51.26
N ASP A 35 22.74 67.07 50.82
CA ASP A 35 21.81 66.95 49.69
C ASP A 35 22.56 66.66 48.38
N ASN A 36 23.71 67.29 48.14
CA ASN A 36 24.54 67.03 46.97
C ASN A 36 25.08 65.58 46.97
N ASP A 37 25.50 65.07 48.12
CA ASP A 37 25.95 63.68 48.25
C ASP A 37 24.80 62.68 48.05
N GLN A 38 23.58 63.03 48.49
CA GLN A 38 22.39 62.23 48.24
C GLN A 38 22.01 62.22 46.73
N LEU A 39 22.07 63.37 46.07
CA LEU A 39 21.84 63.49 44.63
C LEU A 39 22.87 62.70 43.82
N LYS A 40 24.16 62.74 44.19
CA LYS A 40 25.20 61.91 43.56
C LYS A 40 24.94 60.42 43.71
N LYS A 41 24.50 59.99 44.90
CA LYS A 41 24.13 58.58 45.13
C LYS A 41 22.91 58.17 44.30
N GLN A 42 21.93 59.05 44.13
CA GLN A 42 20.77 58.80 43.28
C GLN A 42 21.16 58.76 41.80
N LEU A 43 22.03 59.66 41.35
CA LEU A 43 22.55 59.69 39.99
C LEU A 43 23.32 58.40 39.67
N ALA A 44 24.23 57.97 40.55
CA ALA A 44 24.97 56.72 40.38
C ALA A 44 24.05 55.49 40.30
N ARG A 45 22.94 55.49 41.06
CA ARG A 45 21.92 54.43 40.96
C ARG A 45 21.18 54.48 39.62
N GLN A 46 20.83 55.68 39.14
CA GLN A 46 20.17 55.83 37.84
C GLN A 46 21.11 55.43 36.69
N GLU A 47 22.39 55.81 36.74
CA GLU A 47 23.40 55.40 35.76
C GLU A 47 23.59 53.88 35.75
N SER A 48 23.62 53.24 36.94
CA SER A 48 23.66 51.78 37.05
C SER A 48 22.42 51.10 36.46
N LEU A 49 21.23 51.66 36.68
CA LEU A 49 19.99 51.17 36.08
C LEU A 49 20.00 51.32 34.56
N VAL A 50 20.47 52.45 34.04
CA VAL A 50 20.59 52.68 32.59
C VAL A 50 21.57 51.67 31.97
N SER A 51 22.72 51.44 32.59
CA SER A 51 23.67 50.42 32.13
C SER A 51 23.03 49.02 32.11
N SER A 52 22.33 48.64 33.18
CA SER A 52 21.66 47.35 33.26
C SER A 52 20.57 47.17 32.20
N LEU A 53 19.81 48.23 31.89
CA LEU A 53 18.79 48.20 30.84
C LEU A 53 19.41 48.12 29.44
N GLN A 54 20.52 48.82 29.20
CA GLN A 54 21.25 48.73 27.93
C GLN A 54 21.78 47.31 27.70
N ASP A 55 22.35 46.68 28.72
CA ASP A 55 22.82 45.30 28.62
C ASP A 55 21.66 44.31 28.44
N GLY A 56 20.55 44.52 29.14
CA GLY A 56 19.31 43.76 28.91
C GLY A 56 18.80 43.87 27.47
N ASN A 57 18.85 45.07 26.87
CA ASN A 57 18.43 45.28 25.49
C ASN A 57 19.36 44.58 24.48
N LYS A 58 20.68 44.55 24.73
CA LYS A 58 21.62 43.78 23.90
C LYS A 58 21.32 42.28 23.96
N VAL A 59 21.09 41.73 25.15
CA VAL A 59 20.73 40.31 25.32
C VAL A 59 19.42 39.99 24.62
N MET A 60 18.42 40.86 24.72
CA MET A 60 17.15 40.67 24.04
C MET A 60 17.32 40.70 22.51
N GLN A 61 18.14 41.60 21.98
CA GLN A 61 18.45 41.64 20.54
C GLN A 61 19.16 40.35 20.08
N GLN A 62 20.12 39.84 20.86
CA GLN A 62 20.78 38.56 20.59
C GLN A 62 19.78 37.39 20.59
N GLN A 63 18.81 37.37 21.52
CA GLN A 63 17.76 36.35 21.53
C GLN A 63 16.87 36.43 20.30
N ILE A 64 16.51 37.64 19.85
CA ILE A 64 15.73 37.83 18.61
C ILE A 64 16.51 37.32 17.40
N ASP A 65 17.80 37.62 17.31
CA ASP A 65 18.64 37.17 16.20
C ASP A 65 18.78 35.65 16.19
N LEU A 66 18.96 35.03 17.35
CA LEU A 66 19.01 33.58 17.50
C LEU A 66 17.69 32.91 17.09
N LEU A 67 16.55 33.41 17.59
CA LEU A 67 15.23 32.89 17.22
C LEU A 67 14.96 33.00 15.72
N ASN A 68 15.36 34.11 15.09
CA ASN A 68 15.23 34.28 13.65
C ASN A 68 16.11 33.30 12.86
N GLN A 69 17.30 32.98 13.38
CA GLN A 69 18.16 31.96 12.79
C GLN A 69 17.54 30.56 12.93
N GLU A 70 17.14 30.17 14.14
CA GLU A 70 16.48 28.89 14.40
C GLU A 70 15.23 28.71 13.54
N LEU A 71 14.43 29.76 13.36
CA LEU A 71 13.23 29.73 12.53
C LEU A 71 13.56 29.52 11.04
N ARG A 72 14.65 30.12 10.55
CA ARG A 72 15.13 29.89 9.17
C ARG A 72 15.64 28.46 8.99
N ASP A 73 16.42 27.96 9.95
CA ASP A 73 17.00 26.62 9.89
C ASP A 73 15.89 25.55 10.00
N ALA A 74 14.95 25.71 10.92
CA ALA A 74 13.78 24.84 11.06
C ALA A 74 12.92 24.83 9.80
N LYS A 75 12.69 26.00 9.19
CA LYS A 75 11.97 26.11 7.91
C LYS A 75 12.67 25.35 6.80
N LYS A 76 14.00 25.53 6.66
CA LYS A 76 14.79 24.85 5.65
C LYS A 76 14.79 23.33 5.85
N ALA A 77 14.89 22.86 7.09
CA ALA A 77 14.81 21.45 7.42
C ALA A 77 13.42 20.86 7.10
N ALA A 78 12.34 21.57 7.43
CA ALA A 78 10.98 21.16 7.12
C ALA A 78 10.72 21.09 5.59
N ASP A 79 11.22 22.06 4.83
CA ASP A 79 11.10 22.07 3.37
C ASP A 79 11.89 20.90 2.74
N SER A 80 13.08 20.59 3.25
CA SER A 80 13.86 19.41 2.82
C SER A 80 13.12 18.10 3.11
N ALA A 81 12.65 17.92 4.35
CA ALA A 81 11.93 16.72 4.75
C ALA A 81 10.65 16.52 3.93
N LYS A 82 9.93 17.61 3.62
CA LYS A 82 8.75 17.58 2.74
C LYS A 82 9.11 17.17 1.31
N SER A 83 10.24 17.65 0.79
CA SER A 83 10.72 17.27 -0.54
C SER A 83 11.10 15.79 -0.60
N GLU A 84 11.83 15.30 0.40
CA GLU A 84 12.22 13.89 0.52
C GLU A 84 11.00 12.97 0.65
N ALA A 85 10.01 13.35 1.47
CA ALA A 85 8.76 12.60 1.62
C ALA A 85 7.98 12.50 0.29
N ARG A 86 7.97 13.57 -0.51
CA ARG A 86 7.35 13.56 -1.85
C ARG A 86 8.10 12.63 -2.80
N ALA A 87 9.42 12.72 -2.84
CA ALA A 87 10.24 11.84 -3.70
C ALA A 87 10.05 10.36 -3.32
N ALA A 88 9.98 10.04 -2.03
CA ALA A 88 9.71 8.68 -1.56
C ALA A 88 8.29 8.21 -1.95
N ALA A 89 7.28 9.08 -1.88
CA ALA A 89 5.93 8.76 -2.32
C ALA A 89 5.86 8.45 -3.82
N ASP A 90 6.54 9.24 -4.66
CA ASP A 90 6.59 9.02 -6.12
C ASP A 90 7.29 7.69 -6.48
N GLN A 91 8.35 7.34 -5.74
CA GLN A 91 9.03 6.05 -5.88
C GLN A 91 8.10 4.88 -5.51
N LEU A 92 7.36 4.98 -4.41
CA LEU A 92 6.40 3.95 -3.99
C LEU A 92 5.28 3.77 -5.01
N ASP A 93 4.74 4.85 -5.59
CA ASP A 93 3.71 4.76 -6.63
C ASP A 93 4.23 4.05 -7.88
N THR A 94 5.46 4.38 -8.31
CA THR A 94 6.13 3.70 -9.42
C THR A 94 6.31 2.20 -9.15
N GLN A 95 6.72 1.83 -7.94
CA GLN A 95 6.86 0.43 -7.53
C GLN A 95 5.50 -0.28 -7.51
N LEU A 96 4.42 0.36 -7.06
CA LEU A 96 3.08 -0.21 -7.07
C LEU A 96 2.57 -0.47 -8.49
N ILE A 97 2.81 0.46 -9.42
CA ILE A 97 2.45 0.28 -10.83
C ILE A 97 3.21 -0.91 -11.42
N GLN A 98 4.51 -1.02 -11.15
CA GLN A 98 5.32 -2.16 -11.60
C GLN A 98 4.86 -3.49 -11.00
N ALA A 99 4.58 -3.52 -9.68
CA ALA A 99 4.09 -4.71 -8.99
C ALA A 99 2.73 -5.19 -9.54
N ARG A 100 1.83 -4.25 -9.84
CA ARG A 100 0.53 -4.55 -10.48
C ARG A 100 0.72 -5.15 -11.87
N LYS A 101 1.62 -4.60 -12.68
CA LYS A 101 1.94 -5.12 -14.01
C LYS A 101 2.51 -6.54 -13.93
N LEU A 102 3.51 -6.76 -13.08
CA LEU A 102 4.09 -8.09 -12.86
C LEU A 102 3.05 -9.10 -12.37
N THR A 103 2.15 -8.70 -11.48
CA THR A 103 1.06 -9.56 -11.00
C THR A 103 0.10 -9.95 -12.12
N ALA A 104 -0.24 -9.00 -13.02
CA ALA A 104 -1.07 -9.29 -14.19
C ALA A 104 -0.38 -10.27 -15.15
N ASP A 105 0.91 -10.07 -15.39
CA ASP A 105 1.73 -10.96 -16.23
C ASP A 105 1.82 -12.36 -15.62
N ILE A 106 2.09 -12.49 -14.32
CA ILE A 106 2.09 -13.78 -13.60
C ILE A 106 0.74 -14.48 -13.71
N LYS A 107 -0.37 -13.77 -13.51
CA LYS A 107 -1.71 -14.35 -13.65
C LYS A 107 -1.97 -14.84 -15.06
N ARG A 108 -1.58 -14.06 -16.07
CA ARG A 108 -1.72 -14.46 -17.47
C ARG A 108 -0.90 -15.72 -17.77
N THR A 109 0.36 -15.76 -17.37
CA THR A 109 1.22 -16.94 -17.55
C THR A 109 0.71 -18.15 -16.76
N ALA A 110 0.18 -17.96 -15.54
CA ALA A 110 -0.42 -19.03 -14.76
C ALA A 110 -1.66 -19.62 -15.42
N VAL A 111 -2.51 -18.78 -16.04
CA VAL A 111 -3.67 -19.23 -16.82
C VAL A 111 -3.22 -19.99 -18.08
N GLU A 112 -2.22 -19.47 -18.80
CA GLU A 112 -1.65 -20.12 -19.98
C GLU A 112 -1.00 -21.48 -19.64
N GLN A 113 -0.30 -21.58 -18.50
CA GLN A 113 0.32 -22.82 -18.03
C GLN A 113 -0.72 -23.81 -17.47
N ALA A 114 -1.75 -23.33 -16.75
CA ALA A 114 -2.84 -24.18 -16.28
C ALA A 114 -3.60 -24.84 -17.44
N ALA A 115 -3.81 -24.09 -18.54
CA ALA A 115 -4.39 -24.63 -19.77
C ALA A 115 -3.53 -25.72 -20.44
N GLN A 116 -2.21 -25.73 -20.22
CA GLN A 116 -1.28 -26.71 -20.80
C GLN A 116 -1.14 -28.01 -19.98
N SER A 117 -1.54 -28.01 -18.71
CA SER A 117 -1.26 -29.14 -17.79
C SER A 117 -2.04 -30.43 -18.06
N ILE A 118 -3.07 -30.40 -18.92
CA ILE A 118 -3.80 -31.60 -19.37
C ILE A 118 -3.90 -31.53 -20.90
N HIS A 119 -2.98 -32.19 -21.61
CA HIS A 119 -3.06 -32.30 -23.06
C HIS A 119 -3.98 -33.47 -23.44
N VAL A 120 -5.11 -33.17 -24.07
CA VAL A 120 -5.97 -34.18 -24.71
C VAL A 120 -5.78 -34.00 -26.20
N ASP A 121 -5.40 -35.06 -26.92
CA ASP A 121 -5.24 -34.99 -28.38
C ASP A 121 -6.61 -34.79 -29.06
N THR A 122 -6.87 -33.54 -29.44
CA THR A 122 -8.11 -33.09 -30.08
C THR A 122 -8.08 -33.21 -31.61
N LYS A 123 -7.03 -33.78 -32.20
CA LYS A 123 -6.98 -33.96 -33.65
C LYS A 123 -8.08 -34.95 -34.08
N GLY A 124 -9.02 -34.46 -34.90
CA GLY A 124 -10.14 -35.24 -35.44
C GLY A 124 -11.39 -35.31 -34.55
N SER A 125 -11.39 -34.72 -33.35
CA SER A 125 -12.56 -34.71 -32.46
C SER A 125 -13.57 -33.64 -32.82
N GLN A 126 -14.86 -33.89 -32.62
CA GLN A 126 -15.90 -32.85 -32.68
C GLN A 126 -15.88 -31.95 -31.43
N MET A 127 -16.20 -30.67 -31.63
CA MET A 127 -16.22 -29.65 -30.59
C MET A 127 -17.49 -28.81 -30.67
N ASP A 128 -17.97 -28.33 -29.52
CA ASP A 128 -19.08 -27.39 -29.40
C ASP A 128 -18.88 -26.46 -28.20
N ASP A 129 -19.24 -25.19 -28.33
CA ASP A 129 -19.14 -24.20 -27.27
C ASP A 129 -20.54 -23.99 -26.65
N THR A 130 -20.69 -24.40 -25.39
CA THR A 130 -21.99 -24.38 -24.69
C THR A 130 -22.10 -23.19 -23.74
N PRO A 131 -23.22 -22.44 -23.71
CA PRO A 131 -23.41 -21.25 -22.88
C PRO A 131 -23.79 -21.59 -21.44
N HIS A 132 -23.02 -22.48 -20.80
CA HIS A 132 -23.23 -22.91 -19.43
C HIS A 132 -21.91 -23.04 -18.66
N PRO A 133 -21.89 -22.78 -17.34
CA PRO A 133 -20.71 -22.98 -16.51
C PRO A 133 -20.21 -24.43 -16.54
N LEU A 134 -18.89 -24.61 -16.39
CA LEU A 134 -18.22 -25.92 -16.44
C LEU A 134 -18.87 -26.94 -15.49
N SER A 135 -19.26 -26.52 -14.29
CA SER A 135 -19.88 -27.39 -13.29
C SER A 135 -21.20 -28.00 -13.76
N THR A 136 -22.01 -27.22 -14.48
CA THR A 136 -23.31 -27.65 -15.01
C THR A 136 -23.10 -28.63 -16.16
N VAL A 137 -22.22 -28.27 -17.11
CA VAL A 137 -21.91 -29.12 -18.27
C VAL A 137 -21.29 -30.45 -17.83
N ALA A 138 -20.36 -30.42 -16.86
CA ALA A 138 -19.75 -31.62 -16.28
C ALA A 138 -20.78 -32.59 -15.73
N LYS A 139 -21.75 -32.10 -14.95
CA LYS A 139 -22.83 -32.93 -14.40
C LYS A 139 -23.70 -33.50 -15.52
N THR A 140 -24.10 -32.67 -16.49
CA THR A 140 -24.93 -33.13 -17.60
C THR A 140 -24.23 -34.16 -18.48
N VAL A 141 -22.91 -34.06 -18.65
CA VAL A 141 -22.10 -35.07 -19.35
C VAL A 141 -22.12 -36.40 -18.61
N GLU A 142 -21.87 -36.40 -17.29
CA GLU A 142 -21.94 -37.61 -16.47
C GLU A 142 -23.33 -38.27 -16.55
N ASP A 143 -24.39 -37.45 -16.44
CA ASP A 143 -25.78 -37.92 -16.54
C ASP A 143 -26.13 -38.44 -17.94
N ALA A 144 -25.62 -37.81 -19.01
CA ALA A 144 -25.83 -38.26 -20.40
C ALA A 144 -25.10 -39.58 -20.67
N LEU A 145 -23.84 -39.69 -20.26
CA LEU A 145 -23.07 -40.93 -20.40
C LEU A 145 -23.74 -42.08 -19.62
N GLY A 146 -24.13 -41.83 -18.37
CA GLY A 146 -24.80 -42.83 -17.52
C GLY A 146 -26.15 -43.28 -18.06
N ARG A 147 -26.99 -42.35 -18.55
CA ARG A 147 -28.29 -42.67 -19.18
C ARG A 147 -28.14 -43.55 -20.42
N ASN A 148 -27.05 -43.40 -21.15
CA ASN A 148 -26.73 -44.24 -22.31
C ASN A 148 -25.94 -45.50 -21.95
N GLY A 149 -25.73 -45.78 -20.66
CA GLY A 149 -25.06 -46.98 -20.18
C GLY A 149 -23.54 -46.96 -20.38
N TYR A 150 -22.91 -45.79 -20.58
CA TYR A 150 -21.46 -45.64 -20.53
C TYR A 150 -21.01 -45.43 -19.09
N GLN A 151 -20.20 -46.34 -18.58
CA GLN A 151 -19.54 -46.17 -17.29
C GLN A 151 -18.29 -45.33 -17.47
N VAL A 152 -18.08 -44.36 -16.57
CA VAL A 152 -16.87 -43.54 -16.57
C VAL A 152 -15.74 -44.33 -15.90
N LYS A 153 -14.70 -44.67 -16.68
CA LYS A 153 -13.51 -45.38 -16.21
C LYS A 153 -12.54 -44.44 -15.49
N VAL A 154 -12.33 -43.26 -16.05
CA VAL A 154 -11.42 -42.24 -15.53
C VAL A 154 -12.12 -40.89 -15.59
N SER A 155 -12.09 -40.15 -14.48
CA SER A 155 -12.48 -38.75 -14.43
C SER A 155 -11.37 -37.92 -13.83
N VAL A 156 -11.05 -36.79 -14.46
CA VAL A 156 -10.17 -35.77 -13.94
C VAL A 156 -10.96 -34.47 -13.93
N ARG A 157 -11.06 -33.81 -12.79
CA ARG A 157 -11.82 -32.58 -12.65
C ARG A 157 -11.01 -31.53 -11.90
N THR A 158 -10.93 -30.35 -12.50
CA THR A 158 -10.30 -29.15 -11.96
C THR A 158 -11.28 -27.98 -12.12
N GLU A 159 -10.92 -26.81 -11.60
CA GLU A 159 -11.74 -25.60 -11.72
C GLU A 159 -11.89 -25.11 -13.18
N GLN A 160 -10.91 -25.41 -14.04
CA GLN A 160 -10.86 -24.91 -15.43
C GLN A 160 -11.05 -26.00 -16.48
N LYS A 161 -10.92 -27.28 -16.11
CA LYS A 161 -10.98 -28.40 -17.04
C LYS A 161 -11.54 -29.66 -16.40
N ALA A 162 -12.34 -30.41 -17.15
CA ALA A 162 -12.75 -31.76 -16.79
C ALA A 162 -12.50 -32.72 -17.96
N VAL A 163 -12.06 -33.95 -17.68
CA VAL A 163 -11.86 -34.98 -18.70
C VAL A 163 -12.48 -36.27 -18.20
N TYR A 164 -13.26 -36.91 -19.05
CA TYR A 164 -13.94 -38.17 -18.80
C TYR A 164 -13.53 -39.19 -19.85
N VAL A 165 -13.14 -40.37 -19.41
CA VAL A 165 -12.88 -41.52 -20.28
C VAL A 165 -13.85 -42.62 -19.90
N THR A 166 -14.65 -43.08 -20.84
CA THR A 166 -15.60 -44.17 -20.58
C THR A 166 -14.90 -45.52 -20.64
N GLU A 167 -15.53 -46.53 -20.06
CA GLU A 167 -15.25 -47.92 -20.38
C GLU A 167 -15.66 -48.22 -21.82
N ARG A 168 -15.08 -49.30 -22.35
CA ARG A 168 -15.39 -49.79 -23.68
C ARG A 168 -16.67 -50.63 -23.61
N LYS A 169 -17.74 -50.15 -24.23
CA LYS A 169 -19.05 -50.80 -24.26
C LYS A 169 -19.27 -51.45 -25.62
N VAL A 170 -19.88 -52.64 -25.67
CA VAL A 170 -20.43 -53.20 -26.91
C VAL A 170 -21.91 -52.84 -26.95
N SER A 171 -22.32 -52.06 -27.94
CA SER A 171 -23.68 -51.54 -28.03
C SER A 171 -24.66 -52.65 -28.45
N ASN A 172 -25.58 -52.98 -27.55
CA ASN A 172 -26.87 -53.60 -27.90
C ASN A 172 -27.77 -52.53 -28.57
N PRO A 173 -28.80 -52.91 -29.36
CA PRO A 173 -29.46 -52.04 -30.37
C PRO A 173 -30.20 -50.77 -29.91
N VAL A 174 -29.94 -50.18 -28.73
CA VAL A 174 -30.77 -49.13 -28.14
C VAL A 174 -29.97 -47.92 -27.61
N SER A 175 -28.67 -47.76 -27.91
CA SER A 175 -27.84 -46.75 -27.25
C SER A 175 -26.93 -46.02 -28.23
N LEU A 176 -27.29 -44.80 -28.67
CA LEU A 176 -26.50 -43.84 -29.49
C LEU A 176 -25.92 -44.33 -30.84
N GLU A 177 -25.88 -45.64 -31.07
CA GLU A 177 -25.02 -46.32 -32.03
C GLU A 177 -25.80 -47.42 -32.76
N VAL A 178 -25.26 -47.83 -33.90
CA VAL A 178 -25.80 -48.95 -34.67
C VAL A 178 -25.45 -50.27 -33.94
N ALA A 179 -26.24 -51.32 -34.10
CA ALA A 179 -25.97 -52.61 -33.44
C ALA A 179 -24.63 -53.23 -33.90
N GLY A 180 -23.89 -53.84 -32.96
CA GLY A 180 -22.65 -54.55 -33.26
C GLY A 180 -21.39 -53.69 -33.25
N PHE A 181 -21.40 -52.56 -32.55
CA PHE A 181 -20.23 -51.69 -32.42
C PHE A 181 -19.66 -51.71 -31.01
N ARG A 182 -18.36 -51.45 -30.90
CA ARG A 182 -17.60 -51.42 -29.66
C ARG A 182 -16.93 -50.07 -29.48
N ASN A 183 -17.14 -49.49 -28.31
CA ASN A 183 -17.25 -48.06 -28.21
C ASN A 183 -16.69 -47.47 -26.93
N GLN A 184 -15.88 -46.44 -27.07
CA GLN A 184 -15.30 -45.69 -25.97
C GLN A 184 -15.28 -44.20 -26.30
N TYR A 185 -15.58 -43.36 -25.31
CA TYR A 185 -15.55 -41.91 -25.46
C TYR A 185 -14.48 -41.31 -24.55
N VAL A 186 -13.84 -40.27 -25.07
CA VAL A 186 -13.06 -39.30 -24.31
C VAL A 186 -13.74 -37.96 -24.47
N VAL A 187 -14.26 -37.43 -23.36
CA VAL A 187 -14.92 -36.13 -23.31
C VAL A 187 -14.02 -35.16 -22.55
N SER A 188 -13.65 -34.05 -23.16
CA SER A 188 -12.89 -32.97 -22.53
C SER A 188 -13.75 -31.72 -22.47
N LEU A 189 -13.83 -31.12 -21.29
CA LEU A 189 -14.52 -29.87 -21.00
C LEU A 189 -13.49 -28.83 -20.60
N GLN A 190 -13.58 -27.63 -21.16
CA GLN A 190 -12.72 -26.51 -20.79
C GLN A 190 -13.58 -25.29 -20.52
N ALA A 191 -13.43 -24.72 -19.31
CA ALA A 191 -14.03 -23.45 -18.97
C ALA A 191 -13.44 -22.35 -19.86
N GLN A 192 -14.31 -21.59 -20.50
CA GLN A 192 -13.99 -20.40 -21.27
C GLN A 192 -14.41 -19.16 -20.47
N PRO A 193 -13.89 -17.96 -20.81
CA PRO A 193 -14.41 -16.71 -20.26
C PRO A 193 -15.93 -16.61 -20.46
N THR A 194 -16.62 -15.79 -19.66
CA THR A 194 -18.07 -15.50 -19.81
C THR A 194 -19.02 -16.69 -19.58
N ASN A 195 -18.69 -17.62 -18.67
CA ASN A 195 -19.52 -18.80 -18.36
C ASN A 195 -19.81 -19.70 -19.57
N LEU A 196 -18.92 -19.68 -20.55
CA LEU A 196 -18.94 -20.60 -21.69
C LEU A 196 -18.11 -21.84 -21.34
N THR A 197 -18.51 -22.99 -21.84
CA THR A 197 -17.72 -24.23 -21.70
C THR A 197 -17.54 -24.87 -23.06
N ARG A 198 -16.28 -25.07 -23.45
CA ARG A 198 -15.93 -25.83 -24.64
C ARG A 198 -16.02 -27.32 -24.35
N LEU A 199 -16.94 -28.00 -25.03
CA LEU A 199 -17.10 -29.44 -25.04
C LEU A 199 -16.32 -30.01 -26.23
N THR A 200 -15.50 -31.02 -25.99
CA THR A 200 -14.80 -31.77 -27.02
C THR A 200 -15.06 -33.25 -26.81
N VAL A 201 -15.49 -33.94 -27.85
CA VAL A 201 -15.83 -35.36 -27.81
C VAL A 201 -14.99 -36.08 -28.83
N LYS A 202 -14.26 -37.10 -28.37
CA LYS A 202 -13.52 -38.04 -29.23
C LYS A 202 -14.05 -39.45 -28.99
N ALA A 203 -14.44 -40.14 -30.05
CA ALA A 203 -14.90 -41.52 -29.98
C ALA A 203 -13.84 -42.47 -30.56
N ASP A 204 -13.62 -43.59 -29.88
CA ASP A 204 -12.94 -44.76 -30.44
C ASP A 204 -14.02 -45.80 -30.77
N PHE A 205 -14.23 -46.02 -32.08
CA PHE A 205 -15.33 -46.78 -32.65
C PHE A 205 -14.79 -47.97 -33.43
N GLU A 206 -15.30 -49.16 -33.14
CA GLU A 206 -14.97 -50.39 -33.86
C GLU A 206 -16.24 -51.14 -34.23
N LYS A 207 -16.30 -51.66 -35.47
CA LYS A 207 -17.41 -52.49 -35.91
C LYS A 207 -17.07 -53.96 -35.71
N LEU A 208 -17.91 -54.68 -34.97
CA LEU A 208 -17.78 -56.13 -34.80
C LEU A 208 -18.53 -56.83 -35.93
N ALA A 209 -17.80 -57.59 -36.74
CA ALA A 209 -18.37 -58.47 -37.76
C ALA A 209 -18.61 -59.89 -37.19
N GLN A 210 -19.39 -60.69 -37.92
CA GLN A 210 -19.61 -62.10 -37.58
C GLN A 210 -18.27 -62.85 -37.47
N GLY A 211 -18.11 -63.63 -36.39
CA GLY A 211 -16.87 -64.33 -36.09
C GLY A 211 -15.80 -63.51 -35.33
N GLY A 212 -16.17 -62.38 -34.73
CA GLY A 212 -15.27 -61.62 -33.83
C GLY A 212 -14.22 -60.76 -34.54
N ARG A 213 -14.35 -60.58 -35.87
CA ARG A 213 -13.47 -59.70 -36.64
C ARG A 213 -13.83 -58.23 -36.38
N ILE A 214 -12.82 -57.39 -36.21
CA ILE A 214 -12.97 -55.94 -36.04
C ILE A 214 -12.79 -55.28 -37.40
N LEU A 215 -13.75 -54.47 -37.84
CA LEU A 215 -13.65 -53.63 -39.04
C LEU A 215 -13.37 -52.18 -38.62
N SER A 216 -12.49 -51.54 -39.38
CA SER A 216 -12.22 -50.10 -39.25
C SER A 216 -13.45 -49.28 -39.64
N VAL A 217 -13.69 -48.22 -38.90
CA VAL A 217 -14.80 -47.29 -39.09
C VAL A 217 -14.25 -46.04 -39.78
N SER A 218 -15.04 -45.43 -40.66
CA SER A 218 -14.61 -44.21 -41.35
C SER A 218 -14.58 -43.00 -40.39
N ALA A 219 -13.79 -41.98 -40.75
CA ALA A 219 -13.75 -40.73 -39.99
C ALA A 219 -15.12 -40.04 -39.96
N ASP A 220 -15.90 -40.14 -41.03
CA ASP A 220 -17.23 -39.53 -41.12
C ASP A 220 -18.25 -40.20 -40.19
N GLU A 221 -18.24 -41.54 -40.13
CA GLU A 221 -19.07 -42.31 -39.18
C GLU A 221 -18.69 -41.99 -37.73
N THR A 222 -17.39 -41.85 -37.45
CA THR A 222 -16.89 -41.50 -36.11
C THR A 222 -17.34 -40.09 -35.73
N ALA A 223 -17.15 -39.11 -36.62
CA ALA A 223 -17.54 -37.72 -36.40
C ALA A 223 -19.06 -37.57 -36.23
N GLU A 224 -19.86 -38.36 -36.94
CA GLU A 224 -21.32 -38.36 -36.79
C GLU A 224 -21.75 -38.81 -35.38
N ILE A 225 -21.08 -39.80 -34.83
CA ILE A 225 -21.39 -40.32 -33.50
C ILE A 225 -20.94 -39.35 -32.40
N GLU A 226 -19.77 -38.74 -32.59
CA GLU A 226 -19.32 -37.64 -31.73
C GLU A 226 -20.32 -36.47 -31.73
N ARG A 227 -20.84 -36.08 -32.90
CA ARG A 227 -21.90 -35.05 -33.01
C ARG A 227 -23.19 -35.46 -32.32
N ARG A 228 -23.58 -36.74 -32.38
CA ARG A 228 -24.79 -37.23 -31.68
C ARG A 228 -24.67 -37.08 -30.17
N LEU A 229 -23.52 -37.44 -29.59
CA LEU A 229 -23.30 -37.28 -28.16
C LEU A 229 -23.31 -35.79 -27.75
N ILE A 230 -22.68 -34.92 -28.54
CA ILE A 230 -22.76 -33.46 -28.34
C ILE A 230 -24.21 -33.00 -28.39
N GLY A 231 -24.97 -33.39 -29.42
CA GLY A 231 -26.38 -33.03 -29.57
C GLY A 231 -27.25 -33.49 -28.41
N GLU A 232 -26.98 -34.68 -27.85
CA GLU A 232 -27.68 -35.17 -26.67
C GLU A 232 -27.37 -34.34 -25.42
N ILE A 233 -26.10 -34.01 -25.18
CA ILE A 233 -25.68 -33.16 -24.07
C ILE A 233 -26.32 -31.77 -24.21
N SER A 234 -26.26 -31.16 -25.40
CA SER A 234 -26.87 -29.85 -25.67
C SER A 234 -28.39 -29.87 -25.49
N LYS A 235 -29.06 -30.95 -25.90
CA LYS A 235 -30.50 -31.15 -25.63
C LYS A 235 -30.79 -31.29 -24.14
N ALA A 236 -29.94 -31.98 -23.38
CA ALA A 236 -30.09 -32.14 -21.95
C ALA A 236 -29.83 -30.83 -21.18
N LEU A 237 -28.92 -29.99 -21.67
CA LEU A 237 -28.66 -28.65 -21.13
C LEU A 237 -29.81 -27.68 -21.42
N ALA A 238 -30.47 -27.81 -22.59
CA ALA A 238 -31.62 -26.99 -22.95
C ALA A 238 -32.93 -27.42 -22.25
N ALA A 239 -32.99 -28.63 -21.71
CA ALA A 239 -34.16 -29.10 -20.99
C ALA A 239 -34.24 -28.38 -19.62
N PRO A 240 -35.39 -27.77 -19.26
CA PRO A 240 -35.54 -27.20 -17.93
C PRO A 240 -35.37 -28.32 -16.91
N SER A 241 -34.40 -28.15 -16.01
CA SER A 241 -34.18 -29.03 -14.87
C SER A 241 -35.50 -29.15 -14.12
N LYS A 242 -36.14 -30.32 -14.19
CA LYS A 242 -37.26 -30.66 -13.33
C LYS A 242 -36.73 -30.72 -11.89
N THR A 243 -36.81 -29.60 -11.19
CA THR A 243 -36.87 -29.53 -9.73
C THR A 243 -38.30 -29.75 -9.29
#